data_AF-A1TUM5-F1
#
_entry.id   AF-A1TUM5-F1
#
_cell.length_a   1.000
_cell.length_b   1.000
_cell.length_c   1.000
_cell.angle_alpha   90.00
_cell.angle_beta   90.00
_cell.angle_gamma   90.00
#
_symmetry.space_group_name_H-M   'P 1'
#
loop_
_entity.id
_entity.type
_entity.pdbx_description
1 polymer ?
#
loop_
_entity_poly.entity_id
_entity_poly.type
_entity_poly.pdbx_seq_one_letter_code
_entity_poly.pdbx_strand_id
1 'polypeptide(L)'
;MTERPYMRESWYALLMSRCAGGVTRTLIAKQLGLSSTTISMVINGTGPYGDGKASTAKVADRVVHTFGRYVCPHLTEQAGESQVITAEACRDFAHCEPPTGRPRAMQHWQACRKCPHAAASAPPIERAPVPRKVIPIQPQEASDVAF
;
A
#
# COMPACT_ATOMS: atom_id res chain seq x y z
N MET A 1 17.22 17.54 -3.55
CA MET A 1 16.73 16.21 -3.13
C MET A 1 17.92 15.28 -3.11
N THR A 2 18.29 14.73 -1.95
CA THR A 2 19.40 13.78 -1.87
C THR A 2 18.87 12.39 -2.21
N GLU A 3 19.34 11.84 -3.33
CA GLU A 3 18.95 10.49 -3.77
C GLU A 3 19.41 9.46 -2.73
N ARG A 4 18.52 8.55 -2.33
CA ARG A 4 18.80 7.48 -1.37
C ARG A 4 18.97 6.14 -2.11
N PRO A 5 19.77 5.19 -1.59
CA PRO A 5 20.00 3.91 -2.28
C PRO A 5 18.73 3.16 -2.67
N TYR A 6 17.70 3.19 -1.81
CA TYR A 6 16.43 2.53 -2.07
C TYR A 6 15.60 3.17 -3.20
N MET A 7 15.89 4.41 -3.59
CA MET A 7 15.18 5.09 -4.68
C MET A 7 15.48 4.48 -6.05
N ARG A 8 16.54 3.66 -6.15
CA ARG A 8 16.92 2.92 -7.35
C ARG A 8 16.29 1.52 -7.42
N GLU A 9 15.61 1.09 -6.36
CA GLU A 9 14.98 -0.21 -6.31
C GLU A 9 13.69 -0.24 -7.15
N SER A 10 13.38 -1.41 -7.72
CA SER A 10 12.22 -1.59 -8.59
C SER A 10 10.88 -1.29 -7.92
N TRP A 11 10.76 -1.56 -6.62
CA TRP A 11 9.55 -1.24 -5.85
C TRP A 11 9.33 0.28 -5.74
N TYR A 12 10.40 1.08 -5.65
CA TYR A 12 10.29 2.54 -5.59
C TYR A 12 9.80 3.11 -6.93
N ALA A 13 10.30 2.56 -8.04
CA ALA A 13 9.80 2.90 -9.37
C ALA A 13 8.31 2.56 -9.53
N LEU A 14 7.85 1.42 -9.00
CA LEU A 14 6.42 1.05 -8.95
C LEU A 14 5.59 2.07 -8.16
N LEU A 15 6.09 2.49 -6.98
CA LEU A 15 5.41 3.50 -6.17
C LEU A 15 5.30 4.84 -6.91
N MET A 16 6.38 5.29 -7.56
CA MET A 16 6.41 6.53 -8.32
C MET A 16 5.50 6.47 -9.56
N SER A 17 5.43 5.33 -10.24
CA SER A 17 4.50 5.11 -11.35
C SER A 17 3.04 5.31 -10.92
N ARG A 18 2.66 4.85 -9.72
CA ARG A 18 1.31 5.08 -9.16
C ARG A 18 1.07 6.55 -8.83
N CYS A 19 2.07 7.26 -8.31
CA CYS A 19 1.97 8.71 -8.09
C CYS A 19 1.82 9.48 -9.41
N ALA A 20 2.51 9.08 -10.47
CA ALA A 20 2.42 9.71 -11.78
C ALA A 20 1.04 9.50 -12.43
N GLY A 21 0.35 8.40 -12.12
CA GLY A 21 -1.02 8.11 -12.57
C GLY A 21 -2.12 8.98 -11.93
N GLY A 22 -1.78 10.07 -11.24
CA GLY A 22 -2.75 11.00 -10.64
C GLY A 22 -3.36 10.55 -9.31
N VAL A 23 -2.93 9.40 -8.78
CA VAL A 23 -3.41 8.90 -7.48
C VAL A 23 -2.76 9.71 -6.36
N THR A 24 -3.58 10.26 -5.46
CA THR A 24 -3.06 11.04 -4.33
C THR A 24 -2.22 10.17 -3.39
N ARG A 25 -1.16 10.74 -2.80
CA ARG A 25 -0.29 10.05 -1.82
C ARG A 25 -1.10 9.49 -0.64
N THR A 26 -2.19 10.15 -0.26
CA THR A 26 -3.10 9.70 0.79
C THR A 26 -3.82 8.42 0.39
N LEU A 27 -4.32 8.32 -0.84
CA LEU A 27 -5.00 7.12 -1.32
C LEU A 27 -4.02 5.95 -1.48
N ILE A 28 -2.82 6.20 -2.00
CA ILE A 28 -1.74 5.20 -2.07
C ILE A 28 -1.39 4.69 -0.67
N ALA A 29 -1.28 5.59 0.32
CA ALA A 29 -1.01 5.20 1.70
C ALA A 29 -2.11 4.31 2.28
N LYS A 30 -3.38 4.60 1.99
CA LYS A 30 -4.53 3.75 2.37
C LYS A 30 -4.44 2.37 1.72
N GLN A 31 -4.18 2.30 0.41
CA GLN A 31 -4.02 1.04 -0.32
C GLN A 31 -2.84 0.19 0.17
N LEU A 32 -1.81 0.81 0.75
CA LEU A 32 -0.67 0.12 1.39
C LEU A 32 -0.88 -0.13 2.88
N GLY A 33 -1.95 0.38 3.50
CA GLY A 33 -2.17 0.36 4.95
C GLY A 33 -1.09 1.08 5.76
N LEU A 34 -0.44 2.07 5.16
CA LEU A 34 0.63 2.88 5.76
C LEU A 34 0.12 4.30 6.06
N SER A 35 0.83 5.03 6.91
CA SER A 35 0.50 6.45 7.12
C SER A 35 0.94 7.28 5.91
N SER A 36 0.16 8.29 5.55
CA SER A 36 0.50 9.25 4.49
C SER A 36 1.84 9.97 4.76
N THR A 37 2.14 10.21 6.04
CA THR A 37 3.44 10.74 6.49
C THR A 37 4.58 9.78 6.15
N THR A 38 4.41 8.47 6.36
CA THR A 38 5.44 7.47 6.00
C THR A 38 5.74 7.51 4.51
N ILE A 39 4.71 7.49 3.68
CA ILE A 39 4.87 7.57 2.22
C ILE A 39 5.55 8.88 1.80
N SER A 40 5.16 10.00 2.40
CA SER A 40 5.77 11.30 2.11
C SER A 40 7.24 11.36 2.52
N MET A 41 7.63 10.78 3.66
CA MET A 41 9.02 10.70 4.09
C MET A 41 9.86 9.82 3.16
N VAL A 42 9.33 8.68 2.70
CA VAL A 42 10.02 7.78 1.77
C VAL A 42 10.20 8.46 0.39
N ILE A 43 9.16 9.09 -0.15
CA ILE A 43 9.24 9.78 -1.46
C ILE A 43 10.20 10.96 -1.40
N ASN A 44 10.14 11.77 -0.34
CA ASN A 44 10.98 12.96 -0.21
C ASN A 44 12.39 12.64 0.33
N GLY A 45 12.65 11.40 0.77
CA GLY A 45 13.92 11.00 1.39
C GLY A 45 14.21 11.74 2.69
N THR A 46 13.18 12.04 3.49
CA THR A 46 13.28 12.83 4.74
C THR A 46 13.05 11.98 5.99
N GLY A 47 13.38 12.54 7.16
CA GLY A 47 13.20 11.89 8.45
C GLY A 47 14.05 10.62 8.62
N PRO A 48 13.59 9.62 9.38
CA PRO A 48 14.40 8.45 9.70
C PRO A 48 14.71 7.57 8.48
N TYR A 49 13.90 7.64 7.41
CA TYR A 49 14.16 6.96 6.14
C TYR A 49 15.20 7.70 5.30
N GLY A 50 15.29 9.03 5.44
CA GLY A 50 16.38 9.82 4.86
C GLY A 50 17.70 9.54 5.57
N ASP A 51 17.70 9.58 6.89
CA ASP A 51 18.92 9.43 7.69
C ASP A 51 19.46 7.99 7.76
N GLY A 52 18.81 7.03 7.09
CA GLY A 52 19.17 5.60 7.11
C GLY A 52 18.89 4.92 8.46
N LYS A 53 18.18 5.58 9.38
CA LYS A 53 17.84 5.06 10.72
C LYS A 53 16.65 4.10 10.71
N ALA A 54 15.80 4.15 9.68
CA ALA A 54 14.65 3.26 9.53
C ALA A 54 14.78 2.37 8.29
N SER A 55 14.37 1.11 8.44
CA SER A 55 14.34 0.14 7.34
C SER A 55 13.16 0.38 6.40
N THR A 56 13.44 0.41 5.10
CA THR A 56 12.44 0.46 4.02
C THR A 56 11.88 -0.91 3.66
N ALA A 57 12.41 -2.01 4.22
CA ALA A 57 12.03 -3.37 3.85
C ALA A 57 10.51 -3.63 3.97
N LYS A 58 9.88 -3.16 5.05
CA LYS A 58 8.42 -3.29 5.24
C LYS A 58 7.61 -2.47 4.24
N VAL A 59 8.15 -1.35 3.77
CA VAL A 59 7.50 -0.51 2.75
C VAL A 59 7.64 -1.18 1.39
N ALA A 60 8.84 -1.66 1.06
CA ALA A 60 9.11 -2.42 -0.16
C ALA A 60 8.21 -3.64 -0.29
N ASP A 61 8.13 -4.45 0.77
CA ASP A 61 7.27 -5.64 0.86
C ASP A 61 5.80 -5.31 0.56
N ARG A 62 5.26 -4.28 1.23
CA ARG A 62 3.88 -3.82 0.97
C ARG A 62 3.68 -3.30 -0.45
N VAL A 63 4.63 -2.56 -1.00
CA VAL A 63 4.52 -2.02 -2.37
C VAL A 63 4.53 -3.15 -3.39
N VAL A 64 5.44 -4.10 -3.25
CA VAL A 64 5.51 -5.28 -4.11
C VAL A 64 4.24 -6.11 -3.97
N HIS A 65 3.75 -6.31 -2.75
CA HIS A 65 2.58 -7.13 -2.51
C HIS A 65 1.25 -6.46 -2.86
N THR A 66 1.20 -5.13 -2.92
CA THR A 66 0.01 -4.37 -3.31
C THR A 66 -0.04 -4.01 -4.78
N PHE A 67 1.08 -3.57 -5.37
CA PHE A 67 1.13 -3.07 -6.73
C PHE A 67 1.95 -3.94 -7.69
N GLY A 68 2.60 -4.98 -7.17
CA GLY A 68 3.38 -5.90 -7.98
C GLY A 68 2.50 -6.81 -8.86
N ARG A 69 3.14 -7.82 -9.41
CA ARG A 69 2.55 -8.77 -10.34
C ARG A 69 2.87 -10.19 -9.86
N TYR A 70 1.91 -11.09 -10.01
CA TYR A 70 2.05 -12.50 -9.64
C TYR A 70 1.64 -13.39 -10.80
N VAL A 71 2.28 -14.55 -10.89
CA VAL A 71 1.80 -15.63 -11.76
C VAL A 71 0.62 -16.30 -11.07
N CYS A 72 -0.54 -16.31 -11.69
CA CYS A 72 -1.73 -16.96 -11.15
C CYS A 72 -1.73 -18.44 -11.55
N PRO A 73 -1.68 -19.41 -10.61
CA PRO A 73 -1.70 -20.83 -10.95
C PRO A 73 -2.97 -21.24 -11.69
N HIS A 74 -4.13 -20.75 -11.24
CA HIS A 74 -5.42 -21.12 -11.82
C HIS A 74 -5.62 -20.60 -13.25
N LEU A 75 -5.25 -19.34 -13.53
CA LEU A 75 -5.31 -18.80 -14.89
C LEU A 75 -4.27 -19.44 -15.80
N THR A 76 -3.12 -19.84 -15.24
CA THR A 76 -2.09 -20.56 -15.98
C THR A 76 -2.59 -21.93 -16.42
N GLU A 77 -3.27 -22.66 -15.54
CA GLU A 77 -3.92 -23.94 -15.88
C GLU A 77 -5.02 -23.78 -16.95
N GLN A 78 -5.80 -22.68 -16.89
CA GLN A 78 -6.88 -22.43 -17.85
C GLN A 78 -6.37 -22.02 -19.25
N ALA A 79 -5.30 -21.22 -19.31
CA ALA A 79 -4.76 -20.71 -20.56
C ALA A 79 -3.69 -21.64 -21.19
N GLY A 80 -3.10 -22.53 -20.40
CA GLY A 80 -1.97 -23.37 -20.82
C GLY A 80 -0.62 -22.64 -20.86
N GLU A 81 -0.57 -21.38 -20.43
CA GLU A 81 0.64 -20.55 -20.39
C GLU A 81 0.70 -19.71 -19.11
N SER A 82 1.89 -19.28 -18.68
CA SER A 82 2.06 -18.52 -17.43
C SER A 82 1.33 -17.17 -17.47
N GLN A 83 0.19 -17.10 -16.78
CA GLN A 83 -0.64 -15.90 -16.73
C GLN A 83 -0.26 -15.00 -15.56
N VAL A 84 0.25 -13.82 -15.89
CA VAL A 84 0.69 -12.81 -14.91
C VAL A 84 -0.44 -11.81 -14.67
N ILE A 85 -0.93 -11.77 -13.43
CA ILE A 85 -1.95 -10.80 -13.01
C ILE A 85 -1.36 -9.77 -12.04
N THR A 86 -1.97 -8.59 -12.01
CA THR A 86 -1.64 -7.58 -11.00
C THR A 86 -2.08 -8.05 -9.61
N ALA A 87 -1.35 -7.64 -8.57
CA ALA A 87 -1.69 -7.90 -7.18
C ALA A 87 -3.09 -7.38 -6.79
N GLU A 88 -3.56 -6.28 -7.39
CA GLU A 88 -4.92 -5.76 -7.23
C GLU A 88 -5.97 -6.75 -7.76
N ALA A 89 -5.87 -7.16 -9.03
CA ALA A 89 -6.76 -8.19 -9.59
C ALA A 89 -6.72 -9.52 -8.80
N CYS A 90 -5.52 -9.94 -8.36
CA CYS A 90 -5.38 -11.13 -7.51
C CYS A 90 -6.18 -11.00 -6.21
N ARG A 91 -6.15 -9.82 -5.59
CA ARG A 91 -6.91 -9.51 -4.37
C ARG A 91 -8.41 -9.50 -4.63
N ASP A 92 -8.84 -8.93 -5.75
CA ASP A 92 -10.25 -8.89 -6.14
C ASP A 92 -10.83 -10.29 -6.34
N PHE A 93 -10.06 -11.22 -6.91
CA PHE A 93 -10.49 -12.62 -7.05
C PHE A 93 -10.39 -13.42 -5.73
N ALA A 94 -9.36 -13.16 -4.92
CA ALA A 94 -9.11 -13.94 -3.70
C ALA A 94 -9.98 -13.52 -2.51
N HIS A 95 -10.35 -12.23 -2.43
CA HIS A 95 -11.09 -11.66 -1.30
C HIS A 95 -12.53 -11.25 -1.65
N CYS A 96 -13.04 -11.61 -2.83
CA CYS A 96 -14.45 -11.41 -3.14
C CYS A 96 -15.35 -12.36 -2.34
N GLU A 97 -16.60 -11.94 -2.19
CA GLU A 97 -17.66 -12.81 -1.70
C GLU A 97 -17.89 -13.99 -2.65
N PRO A 98 -18.36 -15.14 -2.14
CA PRO A 98 -18.62 -16.32 -2.97
C PRO A 98 -19.56 -15.96 -4.13
N PRO A 99 -19.14 -16.11 -5.40
CA PRO A 99 -19.97 -15.77 -6.54
C PRO A 99 -21.14 -16.76 -6.67
N THR A 100 -22.38 -16.28 -6.68
CA THR A 100 -23.59 -17.13 -6.60
C THR A 100 -24.22 -17.52 -7.94
N GLY A 101 -23.73 -17.01 -9.07
CA GLY A 101 -24.36 -17.23 -10.39
C GLY A 101 -23.42 -17.56 -11.55
N ARG A 102 -22.13 -17.77 -11.32
CA ARG A 102 -21.13 -18.01 -12.38
C ARG A 102 -20.21 -19.18 -12.01
N PRO A 103 -20.40 -20.38 -12.60
CA PRO A 103 -19.62 -21.58 -12.26
C PRO A 103 -18.10 -21.38 -12.40
N ARG A 104 -17.64 -20.69 -13.46
CA ARG A 104 -16.22 -20.38 -13.66
C ARG A 104 -15.66 -19.45 -12.58
N ALA A 105 -16.44 -18.47 -12.13
CA ALA A 105 -16.02 -17.57 -11.06
C ALA A 105 -15.95 -18.32 -9.72
N MET A 106 -16.86 -19.27 -9.48
CA MET A 106 -16.83 -20.13 -8.29
C MET A 106 -15.60 -21.04 -8.26
N GLN A 107 -15.21 -21.61 -9.41
CA GLN A 107 -13.97 -22.40 -9.54
C GLN A 107 -12.73 -21.54 -9.24
N HIS A 108 -12.66 -20.33 -9.81
CA HIS A 108 -11.58 -19.39 -9.54
C HIS A 108 -11.50 -19.05 -8.05
N TRP A 109 -12.63 -18.69 -7.43
CA TRP A 109 -12.70 -18.38 -6.00
C TRP A 109 -12.24 -19.55 -5.11
N GLN A 110 -12.64 -20.79 -5.42
CA GLN A 110 -12.19 -21.98 -4.69
C GLN A 110 -10.68 -22.22 -4.85
N ALA A 111 -10.13 -22.01 -6.05
CA ALA A 111 -8.70 -22.13 -6.31
C ALA A 111 -7.90 -21.06 -5.56
N CYS A 112 -8.37 -19.80 -5.55
CA CYS A 112 -7.73 -18.71 -4.82
C CYS A 112 -7.60 -18.98 -3.32
N ARG A 113 -8.58 -19.64 -2.68
CA ARG A 113 -8.51 -20.00 -1.26
C ARG A 113 -7.39 -20.99 -0.91
N LYS A 114 -6.90 -21.75 -1.89
CA LYS A 114 -5.79 -22.71 -1.75
C LYS A 114 -4.45 -22.13 -2.26
N CYS A 115 -4.47 -20.92 -2.81
CA CYS A 115 -3.31 -20.31 -3.44
C CYS A 115 -2.32 -19.74 -2.39
N PRO A 116 -1.01 -19.98 -2.52
CA PRO A 116 -0.01 -19.40 -1.62
C PRO A 116 0.06 -17.87 -1.72
N HIS A 117 -0.31 -17.30 -2.86
CA HIS A 117 -0.31 -15.85 -3.08
C HIS A 117 -1.46 -15.13 -2.35
N ALA A 118 -2.51 -15.85 -1.91
CA ALA A 118 -3.68 -15.23 -1.31
C ALA A 118 -3.35 -14.47 -0.01
N ALA A 119 -2.46 -15.02 0.82
CA ALA A 119 -2.01 -14.35 2.05
C ALA A 119 -1.17 -13.11 1.75
N ALA A 120 -0.30 -13.18 0.74
CA ALA A 120 0.54 -12.06 0.33
C ALA A 120 -0.26 -10.93 -0.34
N SER A 121 -1.29 -11.27 -1.11
CA SER A 121 -2.18 -10.29 -1.74
C SER A 121 -3.25 -9.73 -0.80
N ALA A 122 -3.27 -10.09 0.48
CA ALA A 122 -4.33 -9.70 1.41
C ALA A 122 -4.46 -8.18 1.55
N PRO A 123 -5.70 -7.61 1.53
CA PRO A 123 -5.93 -6.19 1.81
C PRO A 123 -5.22 -5.80 3.11
N PRO A 124 -4.43 -4.72 3.12
CA PRO A 124 -3.88 -4.25 4.37
C PRO A 124 -5.04 -3.93 5.31
N ILE A 125 -4.99 -4.47 6.52
CA ILE A 125 -5.95 -4.15 7.57
C ILE A 125 -5.85 -2.64 7.81
N GLU A 126 -6.94 -1.91 7.53
CA GLU A 126 -7.00 -0.48 7.78
C GLU A 126 -6.70 -0.24 9.25
N ARG A 127 -5.64 0.53 9.55
CA ARG A 127 -5.37 0.93 10.92
C ARG A 127 -6.44 1.94 11.32
N ALA A 128 -7.17 1.65 12.39
CA ALA A 128 -8.12 2.60 12.96
C ALA A 128 -7.45 3.96 13.20
N PRO A 129 -8.09 5.08 12.82
CA PRO A 129 -7.52 6.40 13.03
C PRO A 129 -7.36 6.65 14.54
N VAL A 130 -6.13 6.93 14.99
CA VAL A 130 -5.89 7.39 16.36
C VAL A 130 -6.31 8.86 16.44
N PRO A 131 -7.22 9.24 17.35
CA PRO A 131 -7.63 10.63 17.50
C PRO A 131 -6.41 11.47 17.90
N ARG A 132 -6.23 12.61 17.23
CA ARG A 132 -5.18 13.56 17.61
C ARG A 132 -5.55 14.20 18.94
N LYS A 133 -4.59 14.27 19.87
CA LYS A 133 -4.74 15.08 21.09
C LYS A 133 -4.88 16.54 20.67
N VAL A 134 -6.03 17.14 20.95
CA VAL A 134 -6.22 18.58 20.80
C VAL A 134 -5.43 19.26 21.92
N ILE A 135 -4.47 20.10 21.56
CA ILE A 135 -3.76 20.94 22.52
C ILE A 135 -4.63 22.19 22.70
N PRO A 136 -5.18 22.44 23.90
CA PRO A 136 -5.96 23.65 24.14
C PRO A 136 -5.06 24.89 24.00
N ILE A 137 -5.50 25.84 23.18
CA ILE A 137 -4.85 27.14 23.04
C ILE A 137 -5.29 27.97 24.25
N GLN A 138 -4.38 28.26 25.19
CA GLN A 138 -4.67 29.20 26.28
C GLN A 138 -4.59 30.64 25.75
N PRO A 139 -5.61 31.48 26.01
CA PRO A 139 -5.53 32.91 25.73
C PRO A 139 -4.39 33.52 26.56
N GLN A 140 -3.49 34.22 25.88
CA GLN A 140 -2.41 34.97 26.51
C GLN A 140 -2.98 36.34 26.89
N GLU A 141 -3.14 36.59 28.18
CA GLU A 141 -3.58 37.88 28.72
C GLU A 141 -2.56 38.95 28.32
N ALA A 142 -3.01 39.90 27.49
CA ALA A 142 -2.26 41.09 27.16
C ALA A 142 -2.06 41.90 28.44
N SER A 143 -0.83 41.88 28.97
CA SER A 143 -0.43 42.73 30.08
C SER A 143 -0.35 44.17 29.54
N ASP A 144 -1.38 44.97 29.80
CA ASP A 144 -1.35 46.40 29.51
C ASP A 144 -0.20 47.04 30.30
N VAL A 145 0.77 47.57 29.55
CA VAL A 145 1.88 48.35 30.05
C VAL A 145 1.32 49.75 30.35
N ALA A 146 1.20 50.07 31.64
CA ALA A 146 0.78 51.39 32.10
C ALA A 146 1.79 52.46 31.63
N PHE A 147 1.27 53.50 30.96
CA PHE A 147 1.96 54.75 30.67
C PHE A 147 1.55 55.83 31.66
#